data_AF-A0AAD5N274-F1
#
_entry.id   AF-A0AAD5N274-F1
#
_cell.length_a   1.000
_cell.length_b   1.000
_cell.length_c   1.000
_cell.angle_alpha   90.00
_cell.angle_beta   90.00
_cell.angle_gamma   90.00
#
_symmetry.space_group_name_H-M   'P 1'
#
loop_
_entity.id
_entity.type
_entity.pdbx_description
1 polymer ?
#
loop_
_entity_poly.entity_id
_entity_poly.type
_entity_poly.pdbx_seq_one_letter_code
_entity_poly.pdbx_strand_id
1 'polypeptide(L)' 'MELNREQKRLLMLHEYKVGTNAADTVRRMNEAWGEGSVGKPAVYDYFKEFKAGNEGLPDNP' A
#
# COMPACT_ATOMS: atom_id res chain seq x y z
N MET A 1 1.04 8.96 -14.34
CA MET A 1 -0.05 7.96 -14.28
C MET A 1 -0.53 7.91 -12.85
N GLU A 2 -1.82 8.10 -12.62
CA GLU A 2 -2.40 8.00 -11.27
C GLU A 2 -2.75 6.55 -10.97
N LEU A 3 -2.31 6.03 -9.81
CA LEU A 3 -2.67 4.70 -9.37
C LEU A 3 -4.12 4.69 -8.87
N ASN A 4 -4.90 3.68 -9.26
CA ASN A 4 -6.20 3.43 -8.65
C ASN A 4 -6.04 2.75 -7.26
N ARG A 5 -7.15 2.62 -6.52
CA ARG A 5 -7.14 2.05 -5.16
C ARG A 5 -6.62 0.60 -5.11
N GLU A 6 -7.00 -0.23 -6.07
CA GLU A 6 -6.59 -1.63 -6.14
C GLU A 6 -5.09 -1.76 -6.42
N GLN A 7 -4.58 -0.99 -7.39
CA GLN A 7 -3.16 -0.93 -7.71
C GLN A 7 -2.34 -0.46 -6.50
N LYS A 8 -2.79 0.58 -5.79
CA LYS A 8 -2.16 1.04 -4.55
C LYS A 8 -2.08 -0.08 -3.52
N ARG A 9 -3.18 -0.81 -3.29
CA ARG A 9 -3.21 -1.93 -2.33
C ARG A 9 -2.31 -3.08 -2.73
N LEU A 10 -2.32 -3.49 -4.01
CA LEU A 10 -1.46 -4.55 -4.53
C LEU A 10 0.03 -4.22 -4.37
N LEU A 11 0.42 -2.98 -4.65
CA LEU A 11 1.78 -2.51 -4.46
C LEU A 11 2.18 -2.50 -2.98
N MET A 12 1.30 -2.06 -2.08
CA MET A 12 1.54 -2.13 -0.63
C MET A 12 1.67 -3.59 -0.15
N LEU A 13 0.85 -4.50 -0.66
CA LEU A 13 0.92 -5.92 -0.32
C LEU A 13 2.23 -6.54 -0.82
N HIS A 14 2.67 -6.19 -2.03
CA HIS A 14 3.97 -6.59 -2.55
C HIS A 14 5.11 -6.12 -1.63
N GLU A 15 5.16 -4.83 -1.27
CA GLU A 15 6.18 -4.29 -0.36
C GLU A 15 6.16 -4.97 1.01
N TYR A 16 4.96 -5.25 1.54
CA TYR A 16 4.81 -6.01 2.78
C TYR A 16 5.40 -7.43 2.67
N LYS A 17 5.13 -8.16 1.57
CA LYS A 17 5.68 -9.50 1.32
C LYS A 17 7.18 -9.53 1.12
N VAL A 18 7.75 -8.46 0.57
CA VAL A 18 9.21 -8.27 0.45
C VAL A 18 9.86 -7.93 1.81
N GLY A 19 9.05 -7.67 2.85
CA GLY A 19 9.53 -7.37 4.21
C GLY A 19 9.84 -5.90 4.45
N THR A 20 9.38 -5.00 3.57
CA THR A 20 9.48 -3.55 3.78
C THR A 20 8.54 -3.11 4.92
N ASN A 21 8.84 -2.00 5.59
CA ASN A 21 7.93 -1.38 6.57
C ASN A 21 7.06 -0.28 5.93
N ALA A 22 5.95 0.08 6.58
CA ALA A 22 4.98 1.05 6.05
C ALA A 22 5.58 2.43 5.74
N ALA A 23 6.56 2.91 6.51
CA ALA A 23 7.18 4.21 6.28
C ALA A 23 8.02 4.22 5.00
N ASP A 24 8.81 3.17 4.79
CA ASP A 24 9.59 2.99 3.57
C ASP A 24 8.69 2.77 2.35
N THR A 25 7.58 2.06 2.50
CA THR A 25 6.58 1.90 1.44
C THR A 25 5.98 3.25 1.01
N VAL A 26 5.61 4.13 1.96
CA VAL A 26 5.12 5.48 1.63
C VAL A 26 6.15 6.25 0.80
N ARG A 27 7.42 6.22 1.25
CA ARG A 27 8.50 6.91 0.56
C ARG A 27 8.70 6.37 -0.87
N ARG A 28 8.89 5.07 -1.01
CA ARG A 28 9.12 4.42 -2.32
C ARG A 28 7.97 4.65 -3.30
N MET A 29 6.73 4.56 -2.81
CA MET A 29 5.56 4.78 -3.66
C MET A 29 5.42 6.25 -4.09
N ASN A 30 5.69 7.20 -3.21
CA ASN A 30 5.66 8.62 -3.59
C ASN A 30 6.87 9.00 -4.48
N GLU A 31 8.03 8.38 -4.31
CA GLU A 31 9.19 8.57 -5.20
C GLU A 31 8.92 8.02 -6.61
N ALA A 32 8.28 6.86 -6.73
CA ALA A 32 8.06 6.21 -8.02
C ALA A 32 6.84 6.74 -8.80
N TRP A 33 5.76 7.13 -8.11
CA TRP A 33 4.50 7.57 -8.76
C TRP A 33 4.17 9.05 -8.56
N GLY A 34 5.00 9.79 -7.81
CA GLY A 34 4.82 11.21 -7.53
C GLY A 34 4.32 11.47 -6.12
N GLU A 35 4.69 12.62 -5.57
CA GLU A 35 4.31 13.02 -4.21
C GLU A 35 2.79 13.08 -4.06
N GLY A 36 2.27 12.51 -2.96
CA GLY A 36 0.83 12.42 -2.71
C GLY A 36 0.15 11.20 -3.35
N SER A 37 0.87 10.35 -4.10
CA SER A 37 0.34 9.11 -4.64
C SER A 37 -0.26 8.21 -3.56
N VAL A 38 0.41 8.12 -2.41
CA VAL A 38 -0.11 7.43 -1.23
C VAL A 38 0.02 8.27 0.04
N GLY A 39 -1.02 8.20 0.87
CA GLY A 39 -1.04 8.82 2.18
C GLY A 39 -0.47 7.90 3.25
N LYS A 40 0.31 8.46 4.18
CA LYS A 40 0.83 7.73 5.34
C LYS A 40 -0.25 6.98 6.14
N PRO A 41 -1.41 7.58 6.48
CA PRO A 41 -2.45 6.86 7.24
C PRO A 41 -2.94 5.60 6.50
N ALA A 42 -3.22 5.73 5.19
CA ALA A 42 -3.72 4.62 4.38
C ALA A 42 -2.75 3.45 4.32
N VAL A 43 -1.44 3.72 4.11
CA VAL A 43 -0.42 2.64 4.08
C VAL A 43 -0.35 1.93 5.43
N TYR A 44 -0.39 2.67 6.53
CA TYR A 44 -0.32 2.07 7.86
C TYR A 44 -1.54 1.20 8.18
N ASP A 45 -2.74 1.61 7.77
CA ASP A 45 -3.95 0.83 8.00
C ASP A 45 -3.95 -0.46 7.17
N TYR A 46 -3.55 -0.42 5.90
CA TYR A 46 -3.36 -1.64 5.10
C TYR A 46 -2.30 -2.57 5.70
N PHE A 47 -1.20 -2.04 6.22
CA PHE A 47 -0.18 -2.86 6.88
C PHE A 47 -0.69 -3.53 8.17
N LYS A 48 -1.63 -2.91 8.90
CA LYS A 48 -2.29 -3.57 10.04
C LYS A 48 -3.18 -4.71 9.56
N GLU A 49 -3.94 -4.51 8.47
CA GLU A 49 -4.77 -5.56 7.87
C GLU A 49 -3.94 -6.75 7.39
N PHE A 50 -2.82 -6.50 6.71
CA PHE A 50 -1.92 -7.56 6.24
C PHE A 50 -1.31 -8.35 7.40
N LYS A 51 -0.94 -7.68 8.50
CA LYS A 51 -0.49 -8.34 9.73
C LYS A 51 -1.58 -9.19 10.40
N ALA A 52 -2.85 -8.83 10.22
CA ALA A 52 -3.99 -9.61 10.67
C ALA A 52 -4.37 -10.76 9.71
N GLY A 53 -3.63 -10.94 8.60
CA GLY A 53 -3.90 -11.97 7.59
C GLY A 53 -4.95 -11.56 6.55
N ASN A 54 -5.43 -10.31 6.56
CA ASN A 54 -6.38 -9.81 5.59
C ASN A 54 -5.66 -9.23 4.35
N GLU A 55 -5.09 -10.14 3.55
CA GLU A 55 -4.35 -9.82 2.32
C GLU A 55 -5.23 -9.79 1.06
N GLY A 56 -6.49 -10.22 1.15
CA GLY A 56 -7.40 -10.26 0.00
C GLY A 56 -7.72 -8.87 -0.53
N LEU A 57 -7.94 -8.73 -1.85
CA LEU A 57 -8.45 -7.48 -2.42
C LEU A 57 -9.81 -7.15 -1.79
N PRO A 58 -10.16 -5.86 -1.63
CA PRO A 58 -11.48 -5.53 -1.13
C PRO A 58 -12.45 -5.98 -2.20
N ASP A 59 -13.33 -6.93 -1.88
CA ASP A 59 -14.45 -7.25 -2.76
C ASP A 59 -15.19 -5.93 -3.03
N ASN A 60 -15.24 -5.54 -4.30
CA ASN A 60 -15.95 -4.35 -4.73
C ASN A 60 -17.41 -4.77 -4.96
N PRO A 61 -18.39 -4.31 -4.17
CA PRO A 61 -19.79 -4.47 -4.53
C PRO A 61 -20.17 -3.60 -5.74
#